data_AF-A0A960YE76-F1
#
_entry.id   AF-A0A960YE76-F1
#
_cell.length_a   1.000
_cell.length_b   1.000
_cell.length_c   1.000
_cell.angle_alpha   90.00
_cell.angle_beta   90.00
_cell.angle_gamma   90.00
#
_symmetry.space_group_name_H-M   'P 1'
#
loop_
_entity.id
_entity.type
_entity.pdbx_description
1 polymer ?
#
loop_
_entity_poly.entity_id
_entity_poly.type
_entity_poly.pdbx_seq_one_letter_code
_entity_poly.pdbx_strand_id
1 'polypeptide(L)'
;MLPIIQFLHSISEGSVRFAEQLSKLALLSGKEIAGGSLHLTGNLLHFLSLFFFFVEDWEKGLQIARDNVRYSKDVVENAMDSSMEHVEFAFSISSESLEIARKFAIDFIYDNKAISSILGSSHHNSYSLSHIKMSFRKKGVDISVGEAIESIIKENGKTPILYIPGLFCDETVWLDKEEIVEEKKQVSLGLADSLLRRSYPPLFIRFNHGLHTSQNGDYLLELLDEYFSQSNEPNLHIIAYSQGGLIIRSTLYRAMQLEKPWLNKIKKVLLISSPDGGSYLEKIGFWFGFLMEVSPDTAFKLIGMIGNMRSDGIKDLSHGVIRKEDWESSAQIRRYAMSHYYGELDNIDAYQIYSFFSEGNGRFDSLFGDGIVERTSLEYLRDKVFRKKENPGLRSTLIKGKNHFSILGAKEFYDVIDKLFP
;
A
#
# COMPACT_ATOMS: atom_id res chain seq x y z
N MET A 1 24.47 -6.73 -19.15
CA MET A 1 23.26 -6.42 -18.37
C MET A 1 22.13 -5.83 -19.22
N LEU A 2 22.39 -4.89 -20.15
CA LEU A 2 21.41 -4.41 -21.15
C LEU A 2 20.67 -5.50 -21.99
N PRO A 3 21.31 -6.60 -22.45
CA PRO A 3 20.66 -7.55 -23.35
C PRO A 3 19.61 -8.45 -22.68
N ILE A 4 19.76 -8.71 -21.38
CA ILE A 4 18.83 -9.57 -20.61
C ILE A 4 17.58 -8.78 -20.24
N ILE A 5 17.71 -7.49 -19.95
CA ILE A 5 16.60 -6.57 -19.74
C ILE A 5 15.80 -6.38 -21.04
N GLN A 6 16.45 -6.24 -22.20
CA GLN A 6 15.78 -6.21 -23.50
C GLN A 6 15.11 -7.55 -23.88
N PHE A 7 15.71 -8.69 -23.50
CA PHE A 7 15.15 -10.02 -23.72
C PHE A 7 13.92 -10.31 -22.84
N LEU A 8 13.90 -9.85 -21.59
CA LEU A 8 12.75 -9.99 -20.70
C LEU A 8 11.63 -8.98 -21.03
N HIS A 9 11.99 -7.76 -21.48
CA HIS A 9 11.05 -6.77 -22.04
C HIS A 9 10.31 -7.30 -23.28
N SER A 10 11.01 -8.05 -24.15
CA SER A 10 10.37 -8.68 -25.31
C SER A 10 9.48 -9.86 -24.95
N ILE A 11 9.72 -10.53 -23.81
CA ILE A 11 8.91 -11.65 -23.34
C ILE A 11 7.64 -11.17 -22.64
N SER A 12 7.65 -10.14 -21.79
CA SER A 12 6.42 -9.69 -21.10
C SER A 12 5.49 -8.87 -22.00
N GLU A 13 6.01 -7.88 -22.75
CA GLU A 13 5.23 -7.22 -23.81
C GLU A 13 4.86 -8.21 -24.91
N GLY A 14 5.75 -9.14 -25.25
CA GLY A 14 5.49 -10.21 -26.21
C GLY A 14 4.39 -11.14 -25.74
N SER A 15 4.32 -11.47 -24.45
CA SER A 15 3.28 -12.35 -23.88
C SER A 15 1.93 -11.67 -23.80
N VAL A 16 1.88 -10.38 -23.44
CA VAL A 16 0.63 -9.60 -23.41
C VAL A 16 0.16 -9.33 -24.84
N ARG A 17 1.05 -8.92 -25.77
CA ARG A 17 0.72 -8.77 -27.19
C ARG A 17 0.37 -10.10 -27.85
N PHE A 18 0.98 -11.21 -27.44
CA PHE A 18 0.66 -12.55 -27.92
C PHE A 18 -0.66 -13.06 -27.37
N ALA A 19 -0.99 -12.78 -26.10
CA ALA A 19 -2.29 -13.09 -25.51
C ALA A 19 -3.40 -12.19 -26.11
N GLU A 20 -3.11 -10.92 -26.36
CA GLU A 20 -3.99 -9.99 -27.09
C GLU A 20 -4.18 -10.45 -28.54
N GLN A 21 -3.10 -10.81 -29.24
CA GLN A 21 -3.16 -11.35 -30.61
C GLN A 21 -3.88 -12.69 -30.65
N LEU A 22 -3.66 -13.61 -29.71
CA LEU A 22 -4.35 -14.89 -29.62
C LEU A 22 -5.84 -14.71 -29.29
N SER A 23 -6.18 -13.75 -28.41
CA SER A 23 -7.57 -13.43 -28.10
C SER A 23 -8.26 -12.77 -29.29
N LYS A 24 -7.60 -11.81 -29.95
CA LYS A 24 -8.06 -11.19 -31.21
C LYS A 24 -8.16 -12.22 -32.33
N LEU A 25 -7.19 -13.13 -32.48
CA LEU A 25 -7.21 -14.23 -33.45
C LEU A 25 -8.32 -15.23 -33.13
N ALA A 26 -8.55 -15.60 -31.87
CA ALA A 26 -9.64 -16.49 -31.46
C ALA A 26 -11.02 -15.86 -31.68
N LEU A 27 -11.16 -14.55 -31.47
CA LEU A 27 -12.37 -13.78 -31.76
C LEU A 27 -12.58 -13.57 -33.26
N LEU A 28 -11.53 -13.25 -34.02
CA LEU A 28 -11.57 -13.09 -35.48
C LEU A 28 -11.83 -14.42 -36.19
N SER A 29 -11.19 -15.51 -35.76
CA SER A 29 -11.49 -16.85 -36.26
C SER A 29 -12.87 -17.33 -35.81
N GLY A 30 -13.34 -16.95 -34.61
CA GLY A 30 -14.74 -17.10 -34.22
C GLY A 30 -15.72 -16.34 -35.11
N LYS A 31 -15.39 -15.11 -35.53
CA LYS A 31 -16.16 -14.26 -36.45
C LYS A 31 -16.16 -14.82 -37.88
N GLU A 32 -15.03 -15.32 -38.38
CA GLU A 32 -14.92 -15.98 -39.69
C GLU A 32 -15.59 -17.37 -39.74
N ILE A 33 -15.48 -18.18 -38.67
CA ILE A 33 -16.10 -19.51 -38.58
C ILE A 33 -17.62 -19.39 -38.38
N ALA A 34 -18.09 -18.50 -37.50
CA ALA A 34 -19.52 -18.24 -37.30
C ALA A 34 -20.13 -17.54 -38.53
N GLY A 35 -19.45 -16.54 -39.10
CA GLY A 35 -19.86 -15.85 -40.32
C GLY A 35 -19.88 -16.78 -41.54
N GLY A 36 -18.89 -17.66 -41.71
CA GLY A 36 -18.81 -18.63 -42.79
C GLY A 36 -19.86 -19.74 -42.70
N SER A 37 -20.12 -20.26 -41.49
CA SER A 37 -21.18 -21.24 -41.19
C SER A 37 -22.59 -20.70 -41.44
N LEU A 38 -22.86 -19.47 -40.98
CA LEU A 38 -24.16 -18.80 -41.15
C LEU A 38 -24.39 -18.35 -42.61
N HIS A 39 -23.34 -17.95 -43.34
CA HIS A 39 -23.41 -17.62 -44.76
C HIS A 39 -23.69 -18.87 -45.63
N LEU A 40 -23.06 -20.01 -45.33
CA LEU A 40 -23.34 -21.30 -45.98
C LEU A 40 -24.80 -21.75 -45.73
N THR A 41 -25.30 -21.59 -44.51
CA THR A 41 -26.68 -21.96 -44.15
C THR A 41 -27.70 -21.03 -44.81
N GLY A 42 -27.43 -19.72 -44.87
CA GLY A 42 -28.25 -18.76 -45.61
C GLY A 42 -28.31 -19.04 -47.12
N ASN A 43 -27.18 -19.40 -47.74
CA ASN A 43 -27.11 -19.75 -49.16
C ASN A 43 -27.73 -21.12 -49.47
N LEU A 44 -27.62 -22.09 -48.55
CA LEU A 44 -28.27 -23.40 -48.68
C LEU A 44 -29.80 -23.27 -48.57
N LEU A 45 -30.30 -22.43 -47.65
CA LEU A 45 -31.73 -22.11 -47.55
C LEU A 45 -32.26 -21.41 -48.82
N HIS A 46 -31.45 -20.53 -49.44
CA HIS A 46 -31.78 -19.93 -50.72
C HIS A 46 -31.69 -20.91 -51.91
N PHE A 47 -30.72 -21.81 -51.92
CA PHE A 47 -30.61 -22.85 -52.95
C PHE A 47 -31.78 -23.85 -52.84
N LEU A 48 -32.13 -24.30 -51.63
CA LEU A 48 -33.30 -25.14 -51.38
C LEU A 48 -34.62 -24.44 -51.73
N SER A 49 -34.65 -23.09 -51.70
CA SER A 49 -35.79 -22.30 -52.18
C SER A 49 -36.00 -22.35 -53.70
N LEU A 50 -35.13 -23.02 -54.45
CA LEU A 50 -35.26 -23.19 -55.90
C LEU A 50 -35.80 -24.57 -56.32
N PHE A 51 -35.99 -25.52 -55.38
CA PHE A 51 -36.29 -26.93 -55.70
C PHE A 51 -37.64 -27.48 -55.19
N PHE A 52 -38.42 -26.72 -54.40
CA PHE A 52 -39.68 -27.19 -53.80
C PHE A 52 -40.93 -26.45 -54.31
N PHE A 53 -41.30 -26.64 -55.58
CA PHE A 53 -42.46 -25.97 -56.21
C PHE A 53 -43.87 -26.47 -55.79
N PHE A 54 -44.00 -27.40 -54.82
CA PHE A 54 -45.26 -28.15 -54.59
C PHE A 54 -45.93 -27.96 -53.21
N VAL A 55 -45.54 -26.96 -52.42
CA VAL A 55 -46.16 -26.67 -51.10
C VAL A 55 -46.69 -25.24 -51.12
N GLU A 56 -47.94 -24.96 -50.77
CA GLU A 56 -48.43 -23.57 -50.63
C GLU A 56 -47.79 -22.89 -49.40
N ASP A 57 -47.48 -21.59 -49.51
CA ASP A 57 -46.88 -20.71 -48.47
C ASP A 57 -45.42 -21.00 -47.99
N TRP A 58 -44.72 -21.97 -48.58
CA TRP A 58 -43.33 -22.31 -48.21
C TRP A 58 -42.30 -21.18 -48.48
N GLU A 59 -42.53 -20.36 -49.51
CA GLU A 59 -41.64 -19.24 -49.90
C GLU A 59 -41.57 -18.17 -48.79
N LYS A 60 -42.72 -17.86 -48.15
CA LYS A 60 -42.78 -16.96 -47.00
C LYS A 60 -42.04 -17.52 -45.79
N GLY A 61 -42.17 -18.82 -45.52
CA GLY A 61 -41.48 -19.49 -44.42
C GLY A 61 -39.95 -19.44 -44.56
N LEU A 62 -39.43 -19.62 -45.77
CA LEU A 62 -38.00 -19.53 -46.04
C LEU A 62 -37.47 -18.09 -46.02
N GLN A 63 -38.25 -17.10 -46.46
CA GLN A 63 -37.88 -15.68 -46.34
C GLN A 63 -37.75 -15.27 -44.87
N ILE A 64 -38.71 -15.65 -44.02
CA ILE A 64 -38.68 -15.38 -42.57
C ILE A 64 -37.46 -16.07 -41.92
N ALA A 65 -37.19 -17.33 -42.27
CA ALA A 65 -36.02 -18.05 -41.75
C ALA A 65 -34.70 -17.38 -42.14
N ARG A 66 -34.57 -16.94 -43.41
CA ARG A 66 -33.39 -16.21 -43.90
C ARG A 66 -33.21 -14.87 -43.17
N ASP A 67 -34.29 -14.13 -42.98
CA ASP A 67 -34.24 -12.80 -42.37
C ASP A 67 -33.92 -12.90 -40.87
N ASN A 68 -34.40 -13.94 -40.19
CA ASN A 68 -34.02 -14.27 -38.80
C ASN A 68 -32.53 -14.67 -38.67
N VAL A 69 -31.98 -15.42 -39.64
CA VAL A 69 -30.54 -15.77 -39.66
C VAL A 69 -29.67 -14.54 -39.89
N ARG A 70 -30.09 -13.61 -40.76
CA ARG A 70 -29.40 -12.32 -40.96
C ARG A 70 -29.47 -11.43 -39.73
N TYR A 71 -30.64 -11.30 -39.11
CA TYR A 71 -30.80 -10.56 -37.85
C TYR A 71 -29.94 -11.15 -36.74
N SER A 72 -29.90 -12.48 -36.61
CA SER A 72 -29.06 -13.17 -35.63
C SER A 72 -27.57 -12.96 -35.90
N LYS A 73 -27.16 -12.91 -37.18
CA LYS A 73 -25.80 -12.55 -37.57
C LYS A 73 -25.46 -11.12 -37.12
N ASP A 74 -26.30 -10.14 -37.45
CA ASP A 74 -26.04 -8.74 -37.10
C ASP A 74 -26.00 -8.54 -35.57
N VAL A 75 -26.86 -9.23 -34.81
CA VAL A 75 -26.84 -9.22 -33.33
C VAL A 75 -25.56 -9.86 -32.79
N VAL A 76 -25.10 -10.98 -33.37
CA VAL A 76 -23.86 -11.66 -32.95
C VAL A 76 -22.62 -10.84 -33.32
N GLU A 77 -22.58 -10.23 -34.51
CA GLU A 77 -21.47 -9.36 -34.92
C GLU A 77 -21.37 -8.12 -34.03
N ASN A 78 -22.49 -7.44 -33.75
CA ASN A 78 -22.51 -6.28 -32.84
C ASN A 78 -22.16 -6.67 -31.39
N ALA A 79 -22.64 -7.82 -30.90
CA ALA A 79 -22.28 -8.33 -29.58
C ALA A 79 -20.79 -8.70 -29.47
N MET A 80 -20.20 -9.22 -30.55
CA MET A 80 -18.77 -9.53 -30.61
C MET A 80 -17.89 -8.28 -30.76
N ASP A 81 -18.31 -7.27 -31.53
CA ASP A 81 -17.59 -6.00 -31.65
C ASP A 81 -17.62 -5.25 -30.30
N SER A 82 -18.75 -5.23 -29.59
CA SER A 82 -18.82 -4.72 -28.21
C SER A 82 -17.96 -5.54 -27.24
N SER A 83 -17.85 -6.86 -27.43
CA SER A 83 -16.97 -7.70 -26.62
C SER A 83 -15.49 -7.45 -26.92
N MET A 84 -15.13 -7.16 -28.19
CA MET A 84 -13.79 -6.72 -28.57
C MET A 84 -13.45 -5.38 -27.94
N GLU A 85 -14.37 -4.41 -27.94
CA GLU A 85 -14.18 -3.16 -27.21
C GLU A 85 -13.98 -3.39 -25.71
N HIS A 86 -14.73 -4.29 -25.07
CA HIS A 86 -14.52 -4.64 -23.66
C HIS A 86 -13.19 -5.36 -23.40
N VAL A 87 -12.72 -6.19 -24.33
CA VAL A 87 -11.44 -6.89 -24.24
C VAL A 87 -10.27 -5.93 -24.47
N GLU A 88 -10.33 -5.08 -25.49
CA GLU A 88 -9.35 -4.01 -25.72
C GLU A 88 -9.34 -3.03 -24.55
N PHE A 89 -10.51 -2.71 -24.00
CA PHE A 89 -10.63 -1.91 -22.79
C PHE A 89 -9.96 -2.60 -21.59
N ALA A 90 -10.22 -3.88 -21.34
CA ALA A 90 -9.58 -4.65 -20.26
C ALA A 90 -8.06 -4.78 -20.43
N PHE A 91 -7.57 -4.93 -21.67
CA PHE A 91 -6.13 -4.97 -21.95
C PHE A 91 -5.48 -3.58 -21.83
N SER A 92 -6.14 -2.50 -22.27
CA SER A 92 -5.66 -1.13 -22.04
C SER A 92 -5.54 -0.84 -20.55
N ILE A 93 -6.53 -1.30 -19.78
CA ILE A 93 -6.57 -1.28 -18.32
C ILE A 93 -5.36 -2.02 -17.71
N SER A 94 -5.08 -3.22 -18.21
CA SER A 94 -3.95 -4.04 -17.74
C SER A 94 -2.59 -3.46 -18.13
N SER A 95 -2.48 -2.89 -19.33
CA SER A 95 -1.25 -2.27 -19.84
C SER A 95 -0.91 -0.99 -19.09
N GLU A 96 -1.89 -0.12 -18.86
CA GLU A 96 -1.74 1.11 -18.07
C GLU A 96 -1.35 0.76 -16.62
N SER A 97 -1.98 -0.25 -16.03
CA SER A 97 -1.63 -0.76 -14.70
C SER A 97 -0.20 -1.31 -14.62
N LEU A 98 0.27 -1.99 -15.67
CA LEU A 98 1.63 -2.53 -15.74
C LEU A 98 2.67 -1.40 -15.89
N GLU A 99 2.37 -0.34 -16.65
CA GLU A 99 3.24 0.81 -16.80
C GLU A 99 3.34 1.63 -15.49
N ILE A 100 2.21 1.82 -14.79
CA ILE A 100 2.17 2.39 -13.44
C ILE A 100 3.01 1.56 -12.48
N ALA A 101 2.87 0.22 -12.52
CA ALA A 101 3.65 -0.68 -11.68
C ALA A 101 5.15 -0.57 -11.99
N ARG A 102 5.51 -0.51 -13.27
CA ARG A 102 6.89 -0.33 -13.68
C ARG A 102 7.49 0.97 -13.19
N LYS A 103 6.75 2.07 -13.35
CA LYS A 103 7.18 3.38 -12.84
C LYS A 103 7.37 3.32 -11.32
N PHE A 104 6.44 2.73 -10.58
CA PHE A 104 6.54 2.59 -9.12
C PHE A 104 7.79 1.83 -8.70
N ALA A 105 8.10 0.70 -9.33
CA ALA A 105 9.26 -0.10 -8.93
C ALA A 105 10.59 0.52 -9.35
N ILE A 106 10.61 1.24 -10.47
CA ILE A 106 11.72 2.12 -10.83
C ILE A 106 11.87 3.18 -9.73
N ASP A 107 10.82 3.93 -9.41
CA ASP A 107 10.85 4.94 -8.35
C ASP A 107 11.28 4.33 -7.00
N PHE A 108 10.84 3.11 -6.66
CA PHE A 108 11.28 2.38 -5.46
C PHE A 108 12.77 2.05 -5.46
N ILE A 109 13.32 1.71 -6.62
CA ILE A 109 14.75 1.37 -6.78
C ILE A 109 15.61 2.63 -6.81
N TYR A 110 15.14 3.69 -7.45
CA TYR A 110 15.86 4.96 -7.60
C TYR A 110 15.71 5.89 -6.39
N ASP A 111 14.60 5.84 -5.66
CA ASP A 111 14.45 6.46 -4.34
C ASP A 111 15.25 5.62 -3.32
N ASN A 112 16.57 5.82 -3.31
CA ASN A 112 17.59 5.19 -2.43
C ASN A 112 17.22 5.19 -0.92
N LYS A 113 16.29 6.07 -0.51
CA LYS A 113 15.69 6.10 0.83
C LYS A 113 14.97 4.80 1.19
N ALA A 114 14.19 4.24 0.26
CA ALA A 114 13.30 3.11 0.49
C ALA A 114 14.11 1.83 0.78
N ILE A 115 15.02 1.46 -0.12
CA ILE A 115 15.77 0.21 0.01
C ILE A 115 16.68 0.24 1.25
N SER A 116 17.42 1.33 1.50
CA SER A 116 18.32 1.38 2.67
C SER A 116 17.59 1.51 4.02
N SER A 117 16.39 2.11 4.06
CA SER A 117 15.56 2.19 5.29
C SER A 117 14.72 0.95 5.56
N ILE A 118 14.21 0.30 4.51
CA ILE A 118 13.48 -0.98 4.59
C ILE A 118 14.47 -2.12 4.89
N LEU A 119 15.74 -1.96 4.51
CA LEU A 119 16.75 -2.98 4.79
C LEU A 119 17.46 -2.78 6.12
N GLY A 120 17.35 -1.60 6.75
CA GLY A 120 17.89 -1.24 8.08
C GLY A 120 19.36 -1.63 8.31
N SER A 121 20.23 -0.68 8.63
CA SER A 121 21.64 -1.00 8.89
C SER A 121 21.85 -1.94 10.10
N SER A 122 20.83 -2.10 10.95
CA SER A 122 20.85 -2.99 12.12
C SER A 122 20.41 -4.44 11.85
N HIS A 123 19.87 -4.75 10.67
CA HIS A 123 19.38 -6.10 10.31
C HIS A 123 20.46 -6.99 9.66
N HIS A 124 21.73 -6.56 9.66
CA HIS A 124 22.87 -7.31 9.15
C HIS A 124 23.19 -8.61 9.93
N ASN A 125 22.48 -8.90 11.02
CA ASN A 125 22.60 -10.16 11.74
C ASN A 125 21.55 -11.17 11.28
N SER A 126 22.01 -12.07 10.43
CA SER A 126 21.42 -13.36 10.11
C SER A 126 20.72 -14.01 11.33
N TYR A 127 19.43 -14.30 11.16
CA TYR A 127 18.62 -15.25 11.94
C TYR A 127 18.22 -14.85 13.37
N SER A 128 17.22 -13.96 13.50
CA SER A 128 15.86 -14.34 13.94
C SER A 128 15.07 -13.11 14.39
N LEU A 129 14.11 -12.68 13.58
CA LEU A 129 13.13 -11.66 13.95
C LEU A 129 12.31 -12.07 15.20
N SER A 130 12.31 -13.35 15.60
CA SER A 130 11.53 -13.88 16.72
C SER A 130 12.01 -13.44 18.11
N HIS A 131 13.17 -12.79 18.24
CA HIS A 131 13.76 -12.42 19.54
C HIS A 131 13.90 -10.92 19.78
N ILE A 132 13.37 -10.08 18.88
CA ILE A 132 13.39 -8.62 19.08
C ILE A 132 12.50 -8.28 20.28
N LYS A 133 13.09 -7.70 21.32
CA LYS A 133 12.37 -7.08 22.43
C LYS A 133 12.15 -5.61 22.11
N MET A 134 10.98 -5.09 22.46
CA MET A 134 10.71 -3.67 22.33
C MET A 134 11.61 -2.88 23.29
N SER A 135 12.23 -1.83 22.77
CA SER A 135 13.19 -1.00 23.50
C SER A 135 13.39 0.34 22.80
N PHE A 136 13.88 1.32 23.55
CA PHE A 136 14.40 2.55 22.97
C PHE A 136 15.71 2.28 22.22
N ARG A 137 16.01 3.13 21.25
CA ARG A 137 17.12 2.96 20.31
C ARG A 137 17.95 4.22 20.18
N LYS A 138 19.27 4.02 20.08
CA LYS A 138 20.24 5.07 19.78
C LYS A 138 21.41 4.51 18.99
N LYS A 139 21.60 5.02 17.78
CA LYS A 139 22.75 4.68 16.90
C LYS A 139 22.95 3.16 16.72
N GLY A 140 21.89 2.41 16.43
CA GLY A 140 22.01 0.98 16.19
C GLY A 140 21.95 0.11 17.45
N VAL A 141 21.86 0.70 18.65
CA VAL A 141 21.91 -0.01 19.93
C VAL A 141 20.64 0.21 20.76
N ASP A 142 20.23 -0.85 21.47
CA ASP A 142 19.15 -0.80 22.45
C ASP A 142 19.61 -0.05 23.69
N ILE A 143 18.78 0.85 24.17
CA ILE A 143 19.04 1.61 25.39
C ILE A 143 17.86 1.47 26.37
N SER A 144 18.17 1.59 27.65
CA SER A 144 17.20 1.62 28.73
C SER A 144 16.35 2.89 28.72
N VAL A 145 15.25 2.88 29.46
CA VAL A 145 14.40 4.07 29.67
C VAL A 145 15.18 5.21 30.32
N GLY A 146 16.03 4.92 31.31
CA GLY A 146 16.89 5.91 31.96
C GLY A 146 17.84 6.59 30.96
N GLU A 147 18.54 5.82 30.13
CA GLU A 147 19.44 6.37 29.09
C GLU A 147 18.68 7.20 28.04
N ALA A 148 17.45 6.81 27.71
CA ALA A 148 16.60 7.57 26.81
C ALA A 148 16.20 8.92 27.43
N ILE A 149 15.80 8.94 28.70
CA ILE A 149 15.49 10.17 29.44
C ILE A 149 16.72 11.08 29.56
N GLU A 150 17.88 10.53 29.94
CA GLU A 150 19.14 11.27 30.00
C GLU A 150 19.49 11.93 28.67
N SER A 151 19.22 11.24 27.55
CA SER A 151 19.47 11.78 26.22
C SER A 151 18.59 12.98 25.89
N ILE A 152 17.34 12.97 26.32
CA ILE A 152 16.42 14.11 26.17
C ILE A 152 16.86 15.28 27.05
N ILE A 153 17.18 15.00 28.32
CA ILE A 153 17.64 16.03 29.27
C ILE A 153 18.90 16.71 28.74
N LYS A 154 19.83 15.95 28.16
CA LYS A 154 21.06 16.47 27.58
C LYS A 154 20.82 17.38 26.38
N GLU A 155 19.82 17.06 25.55
CA GLU A 155 19.46 17.89 24.40
C GLU A 155 18.85 19.24 24.83
N ASN A 156 18.21 19.29 26.01
CA ASN A 156 17.61 20.49 26.59
C ASN A 156 16.71 21.25 25.59
N GLY A 157 15.86 20.49 24.89
CA GLY A 157 15.01 20.99 23.82
C GLY A 157 13.55 21.23 24.25
N LYS A 158 12.71 21.38 23.23
CA LYS A 158 11.25 21.32 23.30
C LYS A 158 10.79 19.91 23.69
N THR A 159 9.47 19.70 23.68
CA THR A 159 8.82 18.40 23.91
C THR A 159 9.43 17.29 23.03
N PRO A 160 9.91 16.17 23.59
CA PRO A 160 10.48 15.08 22.81
C PRO A 160 9.45 14.42 21.88
N ILE A 161 9.97 13.77 20.83
CA ILE A 161 9.16 13.08 19.83
C ILE A 161 9.55 11.60 19.80
N LEU A 162 8.58 10.73 20.05
CA LEU A 162 8.69 9.30 19.84
C LEU A 162 8.44 8.96 18.37
N TYR A 163 9.41 8.31 17.74
CA TYR A 163 9.36 7.86 16.35
C TYR A 163 9.13 6.35 16.29
N ILE A 164 8.01 5.94 15.69
CA ILE A 164 7.59 4.54 15.58
C ILE A 164 7.68 4.12 14.11
N PRO A 165 8.69 3.32 13.73
CA PRO A 165 8.94 2.97 12.33
C PRO A 165 7.89 2.01 11.76
N GLY A 166 7.92 1.85 10.43
CA GLY A 166 7.08 0.92 9.69
C GLY A 166 7.63 -0.50 9.65
N LEU A 167 6.94 -1.38 8.91
CA LEU A 167 7.39 -2.75 8.66
C LEU A 167 8.78 -2.74 8.02
N PHE A 168 9.70 -3.57 8.54
CA PHE A 168 11.11 -3.69 8.11
C PHE A 168 11.96 -2.42 8.30
N CYS A 169 11.43 -1.37 8.93
CA CYS A 169 12.19 -0.15 9.17
C CYS A 169 12.79 -0.15 10.58
N ASP A 170 14.01 0.38 10.71
CA ASP A 170 14.61 0.75 12.00
C ASP A 170 14.71 2.28 12.15
N GLU A 171 15.42 2.77 13.16
CA GLU A 171 15.58 4.20 13.40
C GLU A 171 16.16 5.00 12.20
N THR A 172 16.84 4.34 11.26
CA THR A 172 17.49 5.00 10.11
C THR A 172 16.50 5.62 9.12
N VAL A 173 15.22 5.24 9.16
CA VAL A 173 14.17 5.87 8.34
C VAL A 173 13.93 7.34 8.69
N TRP A 174 14.32 7.74 9.89
CA TRP A 174 14.09 9.08 10.41
C TRP A 174 15.30 10.01 10.25
N LEU A 175 16.48 9.48 9.91
CA LEU A 175 17.75 10.20 9.92
C LEU A 175 18.12 10.72 8.52
N ASP A 176 18.93 11.78 8.49
CA ASP A 176 19.55 12.30 7.28
C ASP A 176 20.38 11.18 6.63
N LYS A 177 20.35 11.10 5.29
CA LYS A 177 21.11 10.10 4.53
C LYS A 177 22.02 10.76 3.52
N GLU A 178 23.30 10.42 3.55
CA GLU A 178 24.23 10.73 2.45
C GLU A 178 24.03 9.75 1.30
N GLU A 179 23.70 10.26 0.13
CA GLU A 179 23.54 9.51 -1.11
C GLU A 179 24.58 10.00 -2.13
N ILE A 180 25.09 9.07 -2.95
CA ILE A 180 25.96 9.41 -4.08
C ILE A 180 25.12 9.23 -5.34
N VAL A 181 24.74 10.35 -5.95
CA VAL A 181 23.97 10.39 -7.21
C VAL A 181 24.86 11.03 -8.26
N GLU A 182 25.14 10.33 -9.36
CA GLU A 182 26.00 10.81 -10.45
C GLU A 182 27.35 11.37 -9.95
N GLU A 183 28.01 10.61 -9.06
CA GLU A 183 29.29 10.98 -8.43
C GLU A 183 29.25 12.24 -7.54
N LYS A 184 28.06 12.80 -7.27
CA LYS A 184 27.86 13.91 -6.33
C LYS A 184 27.25 13.41 -5.04
N LYS A 185 27.80 13.88 -3.92
CA LYS A 185 27.18 13.68 -2.60
C LYS A 185 25.96 14.60 -2.47
N GLN A 186 24.81 14.00 -2.23
CA GLN A 186 23.57 14.69 -1.89
C GLN A 186 23.07 14.16 -0.55
N VAL A 187 22.61 15.06 0.33
CA VAL A 187 22.01 14.67 1.61
C VAL A 187 20.50 14.69 1.47
N SER A 188 19.87 13.54 1.68
CA SER A 188 18.43 13.42 1.81
C SER A 188 18.03 13.75 3.24
N LEU A 189 17.10 14.70 3.41
CA LEU A 189 16.66 15.19 4.71
C LEU A 189 15.91 14.09 5.48
N GLY A 190 16.27 13.85 6.73
CA GLY A 190 15.58 13.00 7.69
C GLY A 190 14.63 13.80 8.56
N LEU A 191 13.46 13.24 8.87
CA LEU A 191 12.46 13.93 9.68
C LEU A 191 12.95 14.20 11.11
N ALA A 192 13.59 13.22 11.75
CA ALA A 192 14.07 13.38 13.12
C ALA A 192 15.22 14.40 13.19
N ASP A 193 16.16 14.36 12.26
CA ASP A 193 17.25 15.34 12.21
C ASP A 193 16.73 16.76 11.87
N SER A 194 15.71 16.85 11.01
CA SER A 194 15.04 18.13 10.71
C SER A 194 14.36 18.72 11.94
N LEU A 195 13.65 17.90 12.72
CA LEU A 195 12.97 18.35 13.94
C LEU A 195 13.94 18.57 15.10
N LEU A 196 15.04 17.82 15.17
CA LEU A 196 16.13 18.03 16.12
C LEU A 196 16.78 19.40 15.90
N ARG A 197 17.02 19.81 14.65
CA ARG A 197 17.47 21.18 14.32
C ARG A 197 16.51 22.28 14.79
N ARG A 198 15.24 21.94 15.04
CA ARG A 198 14.21 22.82 15.63
C ARG A 198 14.03 22.59 17.14
N SER A 199 15.01 21.93 17.75
CA SER A 199 15.09 21.58 19.17
C SER A 199 14.04 20.59 19.64
N TYR A 200 13.53 19.68 18.80
CA TYR A 200 12.68 18.57 19.24
C TYR A 200 13.52 17.29 19.42
N PRO A 201 13.80 16.86 20.66
CA PRO A 201 14.65 15.70 20.91
C PRO A 201 13.99 14.39 20.42
N PRO A 202 14.70 13.53 19.66
CA PRO A 202 14.13 12.28 19.17
C PRO A 202 14.27 11.13 20.18
N LEU A 203 13.21 10.33 20.27
CA LEU A 203 13.21 8.99 20.85
C LEU A 203 12.87 7.99 19.75
N PHE A 204 13.73 7.01 19.54
CA PHE A 204 13.47 5.94 18.57
C PHE A 204 13.14 4.65 19.31
N ILE A 205 12.31 3.80 18.70
CA ILE A 205 12.05 2.46 19.21
C ILE A 205 12.31 1.41 18.14
N ARG A 206 12.59 0.19 18.60
CA ARG A 206 12.47 -1.03 17.79
C ARG A 206 11.38 -1.92 18.36
N PHE A 207 10.83 -2.80 17.55
CA PHE A 207 9.83 -3.78 17.96
C PHE A 207 9.83 -5.00 17.06
N ASN A 208 9.11 -6.04 17.46
CA ASN A 208 9.04 -7.28 16.69
C ASN A 208 7.93 -7.21 15.65
N HIS A 209 8.31 -6.95 14.40
CA HIS A 209 7.37 -6.88 13.27
C HIS A 209 6.56 -8.16 13.02
N GLY A 210 7.00 -9.31 13.54
CA GLY A 210 6.34 -10.60 13.39
C GLY A 210 5.19 -10.85 14.37
N LEU A 211 5.14 -10.15 15.50
CA LEU A 211 4.08 -10.27 16.50
C LEU A 211 2.81 -9.55 16.06
N HIS A 212 1.67 -9.98 16.62
CA HIS A 212 0.41 -9.27 16.46
C HIS A 212 0.56 -7.79 16.80
N THR A 213 -0.17 -6.94 16.07
CA THR A 213 -0.20 -5.50 16.33
C THR A 213 -0.58 -5.22 17.79
N SER A 214 -1.54 -5.97 18.33
CA SER A 214 -1.99 -5.82 19.71
C SER A 214 -0.89 -6.15 20.74
N GLN A 215 -0.04 -7.14 20.45
CA GLN A 215 1.07 -7.51 21.33
C GLN A 215 2.16 -6.44 21.33
N ASN A 216 2.52 -5.91 20.15
CA ASN A 216 3.40 -4.74 20.09
C ASN A 216 2.77 -3.53 20.79
N GLY A 217 1.44 -3.37 20.68
CA GLY A 217 0.70 -2.32 21.37
C GLY A 217 0.81 -2.41 22.89
N ASP A 218 0.69 -3.61 23.47
CA ASP A 218 0.88 -3.88 24.90
C ASP A 218 2.34 -3.66 25.33
N TYR A 219 3.34 -4.07 24.53
CA TYR A 219 4.75 -3.78 24.87
C TYR A 219 5.07 -2.29 24.83
N LEU A 220 4.47 -1.54 23.90
CA LEU A 220 4.69 -0.09 23.84
C LEU A 220 3.98 0.61 25.00
N LEU A 221 2.83 0.09 25.44
CA LEU A 221 2.17 0.55 26.64
C LEU A 221 3.09 0.39 27.87
N GLU A 222 3.71 -0.77 28.04
CA GLU A 222 4.64 -1.04 29.14
C GLU A 222 5.87 -0.12 29.09
N LEU A 223 6.47 0.06 27.91
CA LEU A 223 7.60 0.96 27.72
C LEU A 223 7.26 2.42 28.04
N LEU A 224 6.06 2.87 27.64
CA LEU A 224 5.59 4.21 27.96
C LEU A 224 5.26 4.36 29.45
N ASP A 225 4.64 3.38 30.09
CA ASP A 225 4.42 3.38 31.54
C ASP A 225 5.75 3.59 32.29
N GLU A 226 6.78 2.84 31.90
CA GLU A 226 8.12 2.98 32.49
C GLU A 226 8.71 4.38 32.22
N TYR A 227 8.65 4.87 30.97
CA TYR A 227 9.10 6.22 30.60
C TYR A 227 8.43 7.32 31.42
N PHE A 228 7.12 7.27 31.54
CA PHE A 228 6.34 8.25 32.29
C PHE A 228 6.55 8.15 33.80
N SER A 229 6.87 6.96 34.32
CA SER A 229 7.17 6.76 35.75
C SER A 229 8.52 7.31 36.18
N GLN A 230 9.50 7.35 35.27
CA GLN A 230 10.89 7.77 35.55
C GLN A 230 11.17 9.22 35.14
N SER A 231 10.30 9.85 34.34
CA SER A 231 10.52 11.18 33.79
C SER A 231 9.82 12.28 34.60
N ASN A 232 10.54 13.35 34.92
CA ASN A 232 10.07 14.34 35.89
C ASN A 232 9.08 15.39 35.32
N GLU A 233 8.97 15.61 33.99
CA GLU A 233 7.90 16.44 33.36
C GLU A 233 7.66 16.09 31.86
N PRO A 234 6.84 15.07 31.52
CA PRO A 234 7.08 14.23 30.33
C PRO A 234 6.11 14.46 29.16
N ASN A 235 5.87 15.69 28.73
CA ASN A 235 5.09 15.86 27.49
C ASN A 235 5.75 15.07 26.35
N LEU A 236 4.96 14.41 25.51
CA LEU A 236 5.48 13.58 24.43
C LEU A 236 4.66 13.79 23.16
N HIS A 237 5.34 14.02 22.05
CA HIS A 237 4.76 13.89 20.72
C HIS A 237 5.07 12.50 20.16
N ILE A 238 4.23 12.01 19.26
CA ILE A 238 4.42 10.72 18.61
C ILE A 238 4.28 10.90 17.10
N ILE A 239 5.23 10.37 16.35
CA ILE A 239 5.20 10.27 14.90
C ILE A 239 5.33 8.78 14.55
N ALA A 240 4.34 8.27 13.84
CA ALA A 240 4.26 6.86 13.51
C ALA A 240 4.07 6.67 12.00
N TYR A 241 4.88 5.80 11.40
CA TYR A 241 4.87 5.55 9.96
C TYR A 241 4.40 4.13 9.66
N SER A 242 3.53 3.97 8.68
CA SER A 242 3.06 2.67 8.18
C SER A 242 2.50 1.79 9.32
N GLN A 243 3.04 0.58 9.51
CA GLN A 243 2.71 -0.34 10.61
C GLN A 243 2.77 0.33 11.99
N GLY A 244 3.70 1.27 12.19
CA GLY A 244 3.82 1.99 13.45
C GLY A 244 2.55 2.71 13.87
N GLY A 245 1.75 3.19 12.90
CA GLY A 245 0.47 3.84 13.17
C GLY A 245 -0.57 2.89 13.77
N LEU A 246 -0.64 1.64 13.33
CA LEU A 246 -1.50 0.63 13.93
C LEU A 246 -1.05 0.26 15.35
N ILE A 247 0.26 0.19 15.58
CA ILE A 247 0.84 -0.12 16.90
C ILE A 247 0.48 0.98 17.89
N ILE A 248 0.70 2.26 17.55
CA ILE A 248 0.35 3.35 18.48
C ILE A 248 -1.16 3.42 18.71
N ARG A 249 -2.00 3.17 17.70
CA ARG A 249 -3.45 3.10 17.89
C ARG A 249 -3.83 1.97 18.84
N SER A 250 -3.23 0.79 18.70
CA SER A 250 -3.40 -0.32 19.65
C SER A 250 -2.99 0.07 21.07
N THR A 251 -1.84 0.75 21.24
CA THR A 251 -1.35 1.23 22.54
C THR A 251 -2.31 2.24 23.15
N LEU A 252 -2.77 3.23 22.39
CA LEU A 252 -3.70 4.27 22.85
C LEU A 252 -5.05 3.66 23.23
N TYR A 253 -5.54 2.67 22.47
CA TYR A 253 -6.75 1.93 22.83
C TYR A 253 -6.59 1.25 24.18
N ARG A 254 -5.49 0.50 24.39
CA ARG A 254 -5.22 -0.18 25.66
C ARG A 254 -5.01 0.79 26.81
N ALA A 255 -4.30 1.89 26.58
CA ALA A 255 -4.08 2.94 27.56
C ALA A 255 -5.40 3.61 27.97
N MET A 256 -6.32 3.83 27.03
CA MET A 256 -7.65 4.35 27.28
C MET A 256 -8.48 3.38 28.13
N GLN A 257 -8.48 2.08 27.80
CA GLN A 257 -9.18 1.05 28.58
C GLN A 257 -8.64 0.91 30.00
N LEU A 258 -7.35 1.18 30.20
CA LEU A 258 -6.68 1.13 31.50
C LEU A 258 -6.61 2.50 32.21
N GLU A 259 -7.28 3.52 31.66
CA GLU A 259 -7.33 4.88 32.20
C GLU A 259 -5.95 5.46 32.55
N LYS A 260 -4.96 5.23 31.67
CA LYS A 260 -3.57 5.63 31.92
C LYS A 260 -3.44 7.15 32.07
N PRO A 261 -2.96 7.66 33.22
CA PRO A 261 -2.88 9.10 33.46
C PRO A 261 -2.02 9.86 32.45
N TRP A 262 -0.96 9.22 31.94
CA TRP A 262 -0.04 9.84 30.98
C TRP A 262 -0.66 10.13 29.61
N LEU A 263 -1.87 9.65 29.31
CA LEU A 263 -2.58 10.05 28.09
C LEU A 263 -2.73 11.57 27.98
N ASN A 264 -2.86 12.29 29.10
CA ASN A 264 -2.92 13.76 29.11
C ASN A 264 -1.58 14.46 28.81
N LYS A 265 -0.47 13.70 28.82
CA LYS A 265 0.87 14.16 28.46
C LYS A 265 1.19 13.94 26.99
N ILE A 266 0.42 13.12 26.28
CA ILE A 266 0.54 12.99 24.82
C ILE A 266 0.01 14.27 24.18
N LYS A 267 0.89 14.98 23.45
CA LYS A 267 0.59 16.31 22.90
C LYS A 267 0.17 16.30 21.45
N LYS A 268 0.85 15.52 20.60
CA LYS A 268 0.47 15.36 19.19
C LYS A 268 0.74 13.93 18.76
N VAL A 269 -0.15 13.36 17.96
CA VAL A 269 0.07 12.06 17.30
C VAL A 269 -0.06 12.27 15.80
N LEU A 270 1.01 12.01 15.05
CA LEU A 270 1.02 12.09 13.60
C LEU A 270 1.13 10.68 13.02
N LEU A 271 0.11 10.27 12.28
CA LEU A 271 0.08 9.02 11.51
C LEU A 271 0.51 9.30 10.07
N ILE A 272 1.51 8.57 9.57
CA ILE A 272 2.04 8.73 8.22
C ILE A 272 1.83 7.43 7.45
N SER A 273 1.03 7.47 6.37
CA SER A 273 0.72 6.33 5.51
C SER A 273 0.31 5.05 6.29
N SER A 274 -0.46 5.20 7.37
CA SER A 274 -0.86 4.04 8.18
C SER A 274 -1.99 3.26 7.49
N PRO A 275 -1.91 1.92 7.43
CA PRO A 275 -2.94 1.09 6.82
C PRO A 275 -4.13 0.88 7.78
N ASP A 276 -4.81 1.97 8.12
CA ASP A 276 -5.83 2.01 9.16
C ASP A 276 -7.10 1.21 8.82
N GLY A 277 -7.36 0.98 7.53
CA GLY A 277 -8.39 0.06 7.04
C GLY A 277 -7.84 -1.28 6.54
N GLY A 278 -6.57 -1.60 6.84
CA GLY A 278 -5.85 -2.77 6.35
C GLY A 278 -5.06 -2.54 5.07
N SER A 279 -4.20 -3.48 4.69
CA SER A 279 -3.44 -3.41 3.44
C SER A 279 -3.61 -4.69 2.62
N TYR A 280 -3.78 -4.53 1.31
CA TYR A 280 -3.90 -5.70 0.43
C TYR A 280 -2.51 -6.28 0.15
N LEU A 281 -2.04 -7.13 1.07
CA LEU A 281 -0.68 -7.69 1.09
C LEU A 281 -0.33 -8.57 -0.12
N GLU A 282 -1.32 -9.05 -0.89
CA GLU A 282 -1.08 -9.70 -2.19
C GLU A 282 -0.30 -8.78 -3.15
N LYS A 283 -0.41 -7.46 -2.98
CA LYS A 283 0.38 -6.47 -3.74
C LYS A 283 1.86 -6.46 -3.35
N ILE A 284 2.24 -6.77 -2.11
CA ILE A 284 3.66 -6.91 -1.74
C ILE A 284 4.31 -8.07 -2.53
N GLY A 285 3.56 -9.17 -2.73
CA GLY A 285 3.98 -10.28 -3.60
C GLY A 285 4.06 -9.89 -5.09
N PHE A 286 3.09 -9.11 -5.58
CA PHE A 286 3.10 -8.53 -6.93
C PHE A 286 4.34 -7.63 -7.14
N TRP A 287 4.65 -6.74 -6.19
CA TRP A 287 5.84 -5.88 -6.24
C TRP A 287 7.14 -6.64 -6.10
N PHE A 288 7.15 -7.70 -5.30
CA PHE A 288 8.29 -8.60 -5.23
C PHE A 288 8.60 -9.22 -6.61
N GLY A 289 7.58 -9.69 -7.33
CA GLY A 289 7.73 -10.16 -8.72
C GLY A 289 8.31 -9.09 -9.64
N PHE A 290 7.84 -7.85 -9.51
CA PHE A 290 8.35 -6.73 -10.30
C PHE A 290 9.80 -6.34 -9.92
N LEU A 291 10.12 -6.32 -8.63
CA LEU A 291 11.48 -6.03 -8.14
C LEU A 291 12.46 -7.13 -8.51
N MET A 292 12.03 -8.39 -8.65
CA MET A 292 12.84 -9.45 -9.23
C MET A 292 13.23 -9.17 -10.69
N GLU A 293 12.37 -8.50 -11.46
CA GLU A 293 12.67 -8.13 -12.85
C GLU A 293 13.66 -6.97 -12.95
N VAL A 294 13.60 -6.00 -12.02
CA VAL A 294 14.42 -4.76 -12.10
C VAL A 294 15.68 -4.78 -11.23
N SER A 295 15.64 -5.37 -10.03
CA SER A 295 16.80 -5.54 -9.14
C SER A 295 16.69 -6.83 -8.31
N PRO A 296 17.17 -7.97 -8.84
CA PRO A 296 17.13 -9.25 -8.15
C PRO A 296 17.71 -9.21 -6.73
N ASP A 297 18.87 -8.56 -6.54
CA ASP A 297 19.52 -8.48 -5.23
C ASP A 297 18.68 -7.72 -4.19
N THR A 298 17.97 -6.67 -4.61
CA THR A 298 17.05 -5.92 -3.74
C THR A 298 15.87 -6.80 -3.33
N ALA A 299 15.27 -7.51 -4.29
CA ALA A 299 14.12 -8.35 -4.01
C ALA A 299 14.49 -9.61 -3.21
N PHE A 300 15.67 -10.21 -3.41
CA PHE A 300 16.14 -11.32 -2.57
C PHE A 300 16.38 -10.89 -1.11
N LYS A 301 16.91 -9.68 -0.87
CA LYS A 301 17.03 -9.13 0.49
C LYS A 301 15.66 -8.91 1.13
N LEU A 302 14.66 -8.49 0.35
CA LEU A 302 13.28 -8.33 0.81
C LEU A 302 12.62 -9.67 1.17
N ILE A 303 12.83 -10.75 0.38
CA ILE A 303 12.35 -12.10 0.74
C ILE A 303 13.03 -12.63 2.00
N GLY A 304 14.35 -12.45 2.13
CA GLY A 304 15.12 -12.98 3.27
C GLY A 304 14.63 -12.44 4.62
N MET A 305 14.01 -11.26 4.63
CA MET A 305 13.36 -10.65 5.80
C MET A 305 11.91 -11.14 5.97
N ILE A 306 11.26 -11.60 4.89
CA ILE A 306 9.96 -12.27 4.90
C ILE A 306 10.19 -13.75 5.27
N GLY A 307 10.59 -13.99 6.52
CA GLY A 307 10.68 -15.34 7.11
C GLY A 307 9.32 -16.05 7.17
N ASN A 308 8.21 -15.34 6.92
CA ASN A 308 6.92 -15.89 6.52
C ASN A 308 5.94 -14.74 6.23
N MET A 309 5.34 -14.67 5.05
CA MET A 309 4.07 -13.92 4.80
C MET A 309 2.91 -14.40 5.70
N ARG A 310 3.19 -15.35 6.62
CA ARG A 310 2.30 -15.95 7.61
C ARG A 310 2.51 -15.41 9.03
N SER A 311 3.41 -14.44 9.24
CA SER A 311 3.54 -13.82 10.57
C SER A 311 2.25 -13.13 10.98
N ASP A 312 2.01 -13.09 12.28
CA ASP A 312 0.76 -12.58 12.81
C ASP A 312 0.67 -11.06 12.69
N GLY A 313 1.81 -10.35 12.79
CA GLY A 313 1.89 -8.91 12.51
C GLY A 313 1.53 -8.56 11.07
N ILE A 314 1.93 -9.38 10.09
CA ILE A 314 1.56 -9.19 8.68
C ILE A 314 0.06 -9.44 8.47
N LYS A 315 -0.54 -10.45 9.13
CA LYS A 315 -1.99 -10.69 9.05
C LYS A 315 -2.80 -9.58 9.70
N ASP A 316 -2.34 -9.02 10.81
CA ASP A 316 -3.02 -7.90 11.44
C ASP A 316 -2.91 -6.64 10.58
N LEU A 317 -1.74 -6.41 9.95
CA LEU A 317 -1.54 -5.33 8.99
C LEU A 317 -2.49 -5.42 7.81
N SER A 318 -2.70 -6.62 7.24
CA SER A 318 -3.60 -6.77 6.09
C SER A 318 -5.05 -6.42 6.40
N HIS A 319 -5.46 -6.54 7.66
CA HIS A 319 -6.82 -6.30 8.10
C HIS A 319 -6.95 -5.07 9.00
N GLY A 320 -5.91 -4.26 9.19
CA GLY A 320 -5.96 -3.08 10.07
C GLY A 320 -6.32 -3.41 11.52
N VAL A 321 -5.97 -4.62 11.99
CA VAL A 321 -6.34 -5.11 13.32
C VAL A 321 -5.46 -4.47 14.38
N ILE A 322 -6.09 -3.89 15.40
CA ILE A 322 -5.41 -3.23 16.54
C ILE A 322 -5.81 -3.79 17.91
N ARG A 323 -6.73 -4.76 17.99
CA ARG A 323 -7.15 -5.39 19.26
C ARG A 323 -6.93 -6.88 19.24
N LYS A 324 -6.68 -7.44 20.43
CA LYS A 324 -6.47 -8.87 20.62
C LYS A 324 -7.73 -9.67 20.26
N GLU A 325 -8.88 -9.22 20.75
CA GLU A 325 -10.18 -9.86 20.53
C GLU A 325 -10.51 -10.02 19.04
N ASP A 326 -10.05 -9.09 18.18
CA ASP A 326 -10.41 -9.05 16.77
C ASP A 326 -9.72 -10.16 15.95
N TRP A 327 -8.48 -10.51 16.28
CA TRP A 327 -7.80 -11.63 15.62
C TRP A 327 -8.06 -12.98 16.30
N GLU A 328 -8.40 -13.02 17.59
CA GLU A 328 -8.78 -14.26 18.29
C GLU A 328 -10.17 -14.78 17.89
N SER A 329 -11.14 -13.89 17.65
CA SER A 329 -12.57 -14.24 17.52
C SER A 329 -13.04 -14.60 16.11
N SER A 330 -12.23 -14.40 15.06
CA SER A 330 -12.74 -14.32 13.69
C SER A 330 -12.26 -15.45 12.78
N ALA A 331 -13.21 -16.25 12.27
CA ALA A 331 -13.06 -16.93 11.00
C ALA A 331 -12.68 -15.87 9.95
N GLN A 332 -11.61 -16.10 9.17
CA GLN A 332 -10.90 -15.10 8.34
C GLN A 332 -11.80 -14.13 7.55
N ILE A 333 -12.99 -14.58 7.12
CA ILE A 333 -13.96 -13.80 6.34
C ILE A 333 -14.57 -12.61 7.13
N ARG A 334 -14.73 -12.71 8.46
CA ARG A 334 -15.31 -11.60 9.26
C ARG A 334 -14.36 -10.43 9.47
N ARG A 335 -13.04 -10.63 9.28
CA ARG A 335 -12.02 -9.59 9.51
C ARG A 335 -12.16 -8.40 8.55
N TYR A 336 -12.72 -8.62 7.36
CA TYR A 336 -12.99 -7.58 6.35
C TYR A 336 -14.25 -6.73 6.63
N ALA A 337 -15.10 -7.13 7.57
CA ALA A 337 -16.37 -6.46 7.87
C ALA A 337 -16.36 -5.67 9.19
N MET A 338 -15.23 -5.60 9.88
CA MET A 338 -15.12 -4.99 11.21
C MET A 338 -14.80 -3.50 11.13
N SER A 339 -15.35 -2.71 12.05
CA SER A 339 -14.88 -1.34 12.25
C SER A 339 -13.52 -1.40 12.94
N HIS A 340 -12.47 -0.90 12.30
CA HIS A 340 -11.12 -0.85 12.86
C HIS A 340 -10.84 0.38 13.74
N TYR A 341 -11.86 1.19 14.09
CA TYR A 341 -11.71 2.38 14.94
C TYR A 341 -12.56 2.26 16.21
N TYR A 342 -11.96 2.57 17.36
CA TYR A 342 -12.51 2.30 18.69
C TYR A 342 -12.46 3.50 19.64
N GLY A 343 -12.37 4.72 19.08
CA GLY A 343 -12.35 5.97 19.86
C GLY A 343 -10.98 6.34 20.43
N GLU A 344 -9.94 5.54 20.16
CA GLU A 344 -8.59 5.71 20.73
C GLU A 344 -7.88 7.01 20.32
N LEU A 345 -8.44 7.73 19.35
CA LEU A 345 -7.96 9.03 18.90
C LEU A 345 -8.90 10.19 19.24
N ASP A 346 -10.08 9.95 19.82
CA ASP A 346 -11.12 10.99 19.98
C ASP A 346 -10.61 12.18 20.81
N ASN A 347 -9.94 11.88 21.93
CA ASN A 347 -9.40 12.88 22.86
C ASN A 347 -7.91 13.20 22.64
N ILE A 348 -7.32 12.72 21.54
CA ILE A 348 -5.92 12.97 21.18
C ILE A 348 -5.84 14.05 20.11
N ASP A 349 -4.86 14.96 20.21
CA ASP A 349 -4.52 15.92 19.17
C ASP A 349 -3.80 15.20 18.02
N ALA A 350 -4.59 14.48 17.21
CA ALA A 350 -4.10 13.59 16.17
C ALA A 350 -4.15 14.24 14.77
N TYR A 351 -3.24 13.80 13.90
CA TYR A 351 -3.09 14.21 12.51
C TYR A 351 -2.78 12.99 11.64
N GLN A 352 -3.17 13.03 10.37
CA GLN A 352 -2.74 12.05 9.37
C GLN A 352 -2.14 12.74 8.14
N ILE A 353 -1.08 12.15 7.60
CA ILE A 353 -0.51 12.49 6.30
C ILE A 353 -0.36 11.19 5.50
N TYR A 354 -0.85 11.18 4.26
CA TYR A 354 -0.73 10.04 3.36
C TYR A 354 -0.49 10.52 1.93
N SER A 355 -0.15 9.59 1.04
CA SER A 355 0.12 9.92 -0.35
C SER A 355 -0.71 9.10 -1.31
N PHE A 356 -0.89 9.60 -2.53
CA PHE A 356 -1.32 8.80 -3.66
C PHE A 356 -0.30 8.89 -4.77
N PHE A 357 0.02 7.73 -5.35
CA PHE A 357 1.01 7.63 -6.42
C PHE A 357 0.59 8.42 -7.66
N SER A 358 -0.71 8.39 -7.97
CA SER A 358 -1.27 9.16 -9.09
C SER A 358 -1.53 10.61 -8.71
N GLU A 359 -1.10 11.52 -9.58
CA GLU A 359 -1.44 12.95 -9.51
C GLU A 359 -2.84 13.26 -10.09
N GLY A 360 -3.38 12.33 -10.89
CA GLY A 360 -4.59 12.51 -11.70
C GLY A 360 -5.91 12.14 -11.00
N ASN A 361 -6.96 12.07 -11.82
CA ASN A 361 -8.27 11.46 -11.54
C ASN A 361 -8.50 10.28 -12.52
N GLY A 362 -7.45 9.51 -12.80
CA GLY A 362 -7.48 8.35 -13.69
C GLY A 362 -8.29 7.19 -13.11
N ARG A 363 -8.72 6.26 -13.97
CA ARG A 363 -9.58 5.12 -13.59
C ARG A 363 -8.92 4.15 -12.60
N PHE A 364 -7.59 4.19 -12.44
CA PHE A 364 -6.81 3.33 -11.55
C PHE A 364 -6.38 3.95 -10.23
N ASP A 365 -6.70 5.21 -9.99
CA ASP A 365 -6.22 5.92 -8.80
C ASP A 365 -6.78 5.35 -7.48
N SER A 366 -7.94 4.69 -7.55
CA SER A 366 -8.53 3.97 -6.43
C SER A 366 -7.84 2.62 -6.17
N LEU A 367 -7.23 2.02 -7.19
CA LEU A 367 -6.67 0.66 -7.12
C LEU A 367 -5.30 0.63 -6.44
N PHE A 368 -4.49 1.69 -6.60
CA PHE A 368 -3.09 1.65 -6.16
C PHE A 368 -2.79 2.45 -4.89
N GLY A 369 -3.63 3.41 -4.46
CA GLY A 369 -3.35 4.20 -3.25
C GLY A 369 -1.94 4.81 -3.27
N ASP A 370 -1.11 4.49 -2.28
CA ASP A 370 0.31 4.88 -2.23
C ASP A 370 1.29 3.83 -2.80
N GLY A 371 0.75 2.78 -3.41
CA GLY A 371 1.45 1.63 -3.98
C GLY A 371 1.56 0.44 -3.03
N ILE A 372 1.50 0.63 -1.72
CA ILE A 372 1.50 -0.47 -0.73
C ILE A 372 0.15 -0.57 -0.02
N VAL A 373 -0.40 0.58 0.36
CA VAL A 373 -1.65 0.72 1.08
C VAL A 373 -2.69 1.32 0.15
N GLU A 374 -3.88 0.72 0.16
CA GLU A 374 -4.99 1.17 -0.69
C GLU A 374 -5.56 2.52 -0.23
N ARG A 375 -6.14 3.26 -1.17
CA ARG A 375 -6.79 4.55 -0.90
C ARG A 375 -7.81 4.46 0.23
N THR A 376 -8.69 3.46 0.16
CA THR A 376 -9.76 3.25 1.16
C THR A 376 -9.22 3.05 2.57
N SER A 377 -8.05 2.43 2.69
CA SER A 377 -7.36 2.23 3.97
C SER A 377 -6.67 3.49 4.47
N LEU A 378 -5.93 4.19 3.60
CA LEU A 378 -5.28 5.46 3.93
C LEU A 378 -6.28 6.56 4.32
N GLU A 379 -7.47 6.54 3.71
CA GLU A 379 -8.54 7.48 4.03
C GLU A 379 -9.48 6.99 5.14
N TYR A 380 -9.27 5.78 5.70
CA TYR A 380 -10.21 5.15 6.62
C TYR A 380 -10.54 6.02 7.84
N LEU A 381 -9.53 6.65 8.44
CA LEU A 381 -9.70 7.53 9.60
C LEU A 381 -10.15 8.95 9.24
N ARG A 382 -10.07 9.35 7.96
CA ARG A 382 -10.39 10.72 7.51
C ARG A 382 -11.78 11.14 7.97
N ASP A 383 -12.78 10.32 7.68
CA ASP A 383 -14.19 10.65 7.95
C ASP A 383 -14.62 10.20 9.34
N LYS A 384 -13.96 9.18 9.90
CA LYS A 384 -14.27 8.63 11.21
C LYS A 384 -13.77 9.52 12.34
N VAL A 385 -12.61 10.15 12.14
CA VAL A 385 -11.86 10.89 13.17
C VAL A 385 -11.58 12.33 12.72
N PHE A 386 -10.79 12.50 11.68
CA PHE A 386 -10.12 13.78 11.42
C PHE A 386 -11.04 14.89 10.93
N ARG A 387 -12.07 14.57 10.13
CA ARG A 387 -13.10 15.54 9.70
C ARG A 387 -13.98 16.03 10.85
N LYS A 388 -14.08 15.26 11.94
CA LYS A 388 -14.91 15.60 13.11
C LYS A 388 -14.15 16.42 14.15
N LYS A 389 -12.82 16.50 14.06
CA LYS A 389 -11.96 17.29 14.95
C LYS A 389 -11.95 18.76 14.53
N GLU A 390 -11.61 19.62 15.47
CA GLU A 390 -11.37 21.03 15.18
C GLU A 390 -10.24 21.21 14.14
N ASN A 391 -10.39 22.24 13.29
CA ASN A 391 -9.49 22.53 12.18
C ASN A 391 -9.27 21.36 11.21
N PRO A 392 -10.33 20.72 10.67
CA PRO A 392 -10.23 19.46 9.93
C PRO A 392 -9.32 19.53 8.70
N GLY A 393 -9.16 20.70 8.08
CA GLY A 393 -8.22 20.92 6.96
C GLY A 393 -6.73 20.77 7.33
N LEU A 394 -6.37 20.94 8.61
CA LEU A 394 -5.02 20.69 9.11
C LEU A 394 -4.83 19.25 9.60
N ARG A 395 -5.91 18.50 9.83
CA ARG A 395 -5.90 17.17 10.45
C ARG A 395 -5.60 16.04 9.50
N SER A 396 -5.85 16.22 8.20
CA SER A 396 -5.69 15.18 7.19
C SER A 396 -5.12 15.79 5.91
N THR A 397 -3.89 15.44 5.59
CA THR A 397 -3.21 15.93 4.39
C THR A 397 -2.91 14.80 3.42
N LEU A 398 -3.30 14.99 2.16
CA LEU A 398 -2.93 14.15 1.04
C LEU A 398 -1.77 14.80 0.28
N ILE A 399 -0.70 14.04 0.03
CA ILE A 399 0.41 14.41 -0.84
C ILE A 399 0.31 13.60 -2.14
N LYS A 400 0.07 14.28 -3.25
CA LYS A 400 -0.04 13.63 -4.57
C LYS A 400 1.32 13.37 -5.20
N GLY A 401 1.41 12.41 -6.12
CA GLY A 401 2.63 12.12 -6.88
C GLY A 401 3.74 11.51 -6.04
N LYS A 402 3.39 10.95 -4.87
CA LYS A 402 4.30 10.28 -3.94
C LYS A 402 3.78 8.90 -3.62
N ASN A 403 4.71 8.00 -3.31
CA ASN A 403 4.40 6.64 -2.89
C ASN A 403 4.65 6.46 -1.38
N HIS A 404 4.33 5.27 -0.87
CA HIS A 404 4.51 4.88 0.51
C HIS A 404 5.89 5.29 1.05
N PHE A 405 6.94 5.07 0.27
CA PHE A 405 8.33 5.25 0.68
C PHE A 405 8.89 6.66 0.39
N SER A 406 8.41 7.31 -0.66
CA SER A 406 8.91 8.62 -1.10
C SER A 406 8.23 9.80 -0.40
N ILE A 407 7.12 9.55 0.32
CA ILE A 407 6.39 10.57 1.08
C ILE A 407 7.28 11.29 2.11
N LEU A 408 8.18 10.58 2.80
CA LEU A 408 9.09 11.15 3.81
C LEU A 408 10.20 12.02 3.19
N GLY A 409 10.36 12.02 1.87
CA GLY A 409 11.26 12.91 1.13
C GLY A 409 10.54 14.07 0.42
N ALA A 410 9.21 14.12 0.46
CA ALA A 410 8.45 15.12 -0.27
C ALA A 410 8.61 16.51 0.36
N LYS A 411 8.77 17.56 -0.45
CA LYS A 411 8.86 18.93 0.06
C LYS A 411 7.56 19.34 0.77
N GLU A 412 6.43 18.97 0.18
CA GLU A 412 5.08 19.22 0.69
C GLU A 412 4.87 18.56 2.05
N PHE A 413 5.53 17.43 2.31
CA PHE A 413 5.52 16.79 3.63
C PHE A 413 6.14 17.70 4.68
N TYR A 414 7.34 18.25 4.41
CA TYR A 414 8.01 19.18 5.32
C TYR A 414 7.25 20.49 5.49
N ASP A 415 6.59 21.00 4.44
CA ASP A 415 5.72 22.19 4.52
C ASP A 415 4.55 21.98 5.52
N VAL A 416 4.09 20.73 5.71
CA VAL A 416 3.09 20.37 6.72
C VAL A 416 3.71 20.17 8.10
N ILE A 417 4.85 19.46 8.17
CA ILE A 417 5.57 19.23 9.43
C ILE A 417 5.92 20.57 10.10
N ASP A 418 6.36 21.56 9.34
CA ASP A 418 6.72 22.88 9.86
C ASP A 418 5.52 23.63 10.49
N LYS A 419 4.30 23.35 10.03
CA LYS A 419 3.08 23.90 10.65
C LYS A 419 2.71 23.15 11.92
N LEU A 420 2.96 21.84 11.96
CA LEU A 420 2.65 21.00 13.11
C LEU A 420 3.70 21.14 14.23
N PHE A 421 4.95 21.42 13.90
CA PHE A 421 6.08 21.50 14.83
C PHE A 421 6.90 22.78 14.57
N PRO A 422 6.33 23.96 14.89
CA PRO A 422 6.94 25.24 14.58
C PRO A 422 8.27 25.48 15.30
#